data_AF-A0A6L6XXN6-F1
#
_entry.id   AF-A0A6L6XXN6-F1
#
_cell.length_a   1.000
_cell.length_b   1.000
_cell.length_c   1.000
_cell.angle_alpha   90.00
_cell.angle_beta   90.00
_cell.angle_gamma   90.00
#
_symmetry.space_group_name_H-M   'P 1'
#
loop_
_entity.id
_entity.type
_entity.pdbx_description
1 polymer ?
#
loop_
_entity_poly.entity_id
_entity_poly.type
_entity_poly.pdbx_seq_one_letter_code
_entity_poly.pdbx_strand_id
1 'polypeptide(L)' 'MTDEKIEAIQAVVDRVSSYQDGATEGTVAAELRDGFAEAGVDVPAGDVTKLADAIESEHGAVSAAEVLDG' A
#
# COMPACT_ATOMS: atom_id res chain seq x y z
N MET A 1 7.96 -6.27 -11.80
CA MET A 1 6.75 -6.96 -11.28
C MET A 1 5.84 -7.27 -12.45
N THR A 2 4.85 -8.16 -12.31
CA THR A 2 3.83 -8.35 -13.36
C THR A 2 2.72 -7.32 -13.20
N ASP A 3 2.01 -6.99 -14.27
CA ASP A 3 0.89 -6.04 -14.24
C ASP A 3 -0.19 -6.49 -13.24
N GLU A 4 -0.55 -7.78 -13.26
CA GLU A 4 -1.50 -8.39 -12.30
C GLU A 4 -1.07 -8.20 -10.83
N LYS A 5 0.25 -8.25 -10.55
CA LYS A 5 0.77 -8.05 -9.20
C LYS A 5 0.66 -6.59 -8.79
N ILE A 6 0.93 -5.66 -9.70
CA ILE A 6 0.81 -4.21 -9.46
C ILE A 6 -0.66 -3.83 -9.26
N GLU A 7 -1.59 -4.37 -10.05
CA GLU A 7 -3.03 -4.13 -9.88
C GLU A 7 -3.54 -4.61 -8.52
N ALA A 8 -3.12 -5.81 -8.08
CA ALA A 8 -3.48 -6.32 -6.76
C ALA A 8 -2.92 -5.47 -5.62
N ILE A 9 -1.69 -4.96 -5.76
CA ILE A 9 -1.09 -4.04 -4.78
C ILE A 9 -1.83 -2.71 -4.77
N GLN A 10 -2.15 -2.15 -5.94
CA GLN A 10 -2.88 -0.90 -6.07
C GLN A 10 -4.26 -1.00 -5.41
N ALA A 11 -4.99 -2.10 -5.59
CA ALA A 11 -6.28 -2.31 -4.96
C ALA A 11 -6.22 -2.27 -3.42
N VAL A 12 -5.14 -2.82 -2.83
CA VAL A 12 -4.92 -2.77 -1.38
C VAL A 12 -4.54 -1.35 -0.94
N VAL A 13 -3.68 -0.66 -1.69
CA VAL A 13 -3.30 0.74 -1.43
C VAL A 13 -4.52 1.67 -1.49
N ASP A 14 -5.40 1.51 -2.48
CA ASP A 14 -6.63 2.29 -2.62
C ASP A 14 -7.57 2.05 -1.44
N ARG A 15 -7.69 0.79 -0.99
CA ARG A 15 -8.47 0.42 0.19
C ARG A 15 -7.93 1.10 1.45
N VAL A 16 -6.63 0.99 1.71
CA VAL A 16 -6.01 1.54 2.93
C VAL A 16 -6.01 3.06 2.94
N SER A 17 -5.72 3.69 1.79
CA SER A 17 -5.76 5.15 1.63
C SER A 17 -7.17 5.72 1.81
N SER A 18 -8.22 5.00 1.39
CA SER A 18 -9.61 5.44 1.59
C SER A 18 -10.05 5.50 3.07
N TYR A 19 -9.40 4.76 3.98
CA TYR A 19 -9.72 4.77 5.42
C TYR A 19 -8.83 5.70 6.25
N GLN A 20 -7.80 6.32 5.64
CA GLN A 20 -6.86 7.19 6.34
C GLN A 20 -7.49 8.47 6.92
N ASP A 21 -8.71 8.84 6.53
CA ASP A 21 -9.47 9.95 7.15
C ASP A 21 -9.80 9.71 8.66
N GLY A 22 -9.31 8.62 9.27
CA GLY A 22 -9.34 8.41 10.71
C GLY A 22 -8.38 7.35 11.27
N ALA A 23 -7.40 6.87 10.50
CA ALA A 23 -6.47 5.84 10.96
C ALA A 23 -5.28 6.47 11.71
N THR A 24 -5.02 5.99 12.93
CA THR A 24 -3.88 6.42 13.75
C THR A 24 -2.55 6.06 13.07
N GLU A 25 -1.59 6.98 13.07
CA GLU A 25 -0.21 6.79 12.57
C GLU A 25 0.36 5.43 12.98
N GLY A 26 0.95 4.70 12.02
CA GLY A 26 1.56 3.38 12.24
C GLY A 26 0.64 2.16 12.02
N THR A 27 -0.67 2.36 11.79
CA THR A 27 -1.60 1.26 11.44
C THR A 27 -1.50 0.86 9.96
N VAL A 28 -1.07 1.79 9.11
CA VAL A 28 -1.09 1.68 7.64
C VAL A 28 -0.23 0.51 7.16
N ALA A 29 0.98 0.36 7.69
CA ALA A 29 1.89 -0.72 7.31
C ALA A 29 1.39 -2.11 7.76
N ALA A 30 0.53 -2.20 8.78
CA ALA A 30 -0.09 -3.46 9.19
C ALA A 30 -1.23 -3.82 8.22
N GLU A 31 -2.11 -2.87 7.94
CA GLU A 31 -3.22 -3.04 7.01
C GLU A 31 -2.76 -3.39 5.59
N LEU A 32 -1.66 -2.79 5.12
CA LEU A 32 -1.04 -3.14 3.85
C LEU A 32 -0.56 -4.60 3.84
N ARG A 33 0.14 -5.05 4.88
CA ARG A 33 0.63 -6.43 4.97
C ARG A 33 -0.51 -7.44 4.97
N ASP A 34 -1.54 -7.16 5.76
CA ASP A 34 -2.71 -8.02 5.83
C ASP A 34 -3.43 -8.05 4.48
N GLY A 35 -3.66 -6.89 3.85
CA GLY A 35 -4.28 -6.81 2.53
C GLY A 35 -3.48 -7.52 1.44
N PHE A 36 -2.15 -7.43 1.45
CA PHE A 36 -1.31 -8.18 0.51
C PHE A 36 -1.38 -9.68 0.73
N ALA A 37 -1.39 -10.13 2.00
CA ALA A 37 -1.57 -11.53 2.34
C ALA A 37 -2.95 -12.06 1.90
N GLU A 38 -4.02 -11.28 2.10
CA GLU A 38 -5.38 -11.59 1.62
C GLU A 38 -5.44 -11.70 0.09
N ALA A 39 -4.69 -10.83 -0.61
CA ALA A 39 -4.59 -10.85 -2.07
C ALA A 39 -3.66 -11.95 -2.62
N GLY A 40 -2.96 -12.69 -1.75
CA GLY A 40 -1.97 -13.68 -2.15
C GLY A 40 -0.71 -13.08 -2.78
N VAL A 41 -0.43 -11.81 -2.51
CA VAL A 41 0.72 -11.08 -3.05
C VAL A 41 1.83 -11.00 -2.01
N ASP A 42 3.00 -11.53 -2.35
CA ASP A 42 4.19 -11.34 -1.54
C ASP A 42 4.84 -9.98 -1.86
N VAL A 43 4.84 -9.06 -0.89
CA VAL A 43 5.48 -7.75 -0.98
C VAL A 43 6.56 -7.68 0.11
N PRO A 44 7.83 -7.38 -0.25
CA PRO A 44 8.89 -7.34 0.75
C PRO A 44 8.68 -6.17 1.72
N ALA A 45 9.13 -6.35 2.96
CA ALA A 45 8.86 -5.40 4.04
C ALA A 45 9.32 -3.96 3.75
N GLY A 46 10.38 -3.77 2.96
CA GLY A 46 10.85 -2.44 2.52
C GLY A 46 9.87 -1.73 1.60
N ASP A 47 9.26 -2.46 0.67
CA ASP A 47 8.25 -1.93 -0.26
C ASP A 47 6.95 -1.58 0.48
N VAL A 48 6.56 -2.42 1.46
CA VAL A 48 5.45 -2.10 2.35
C VAL A 48 5.70 -0.79 3.10
N THR A 49 6.91 -0.59 3.63
CA THR A 49 7.25 0.66 4.33
C THR A 49 7.20 1.86 3.39
N LYS A 50 7.76 1.76 2.17
CA LYS A 50 7.66 2.84 1.17
C LYS A 50 6.21 3.21 0.85
N LEU A 51 5.34 2.22 0.66
CA LEU A 51 3.93 2.44 0.41
C LEU A 51 3.23 3.06 1.62
N ALA A 52 3.53 2.61 2.84
CA ALA A 52 2.96 3.18 4.05
C ALA A 52 3.35 4.65 4.21
N ASP A 53 4.64 4.98 4.08
CA ASP A 53 5.16 6.35 4.13
C ASP A 53 4.49 7.23 3.07
N ALA A 54 4.30 6.72 1.85
CA ALA A 54 3.64 7.45 0.78
C ALA A 54 2.17 7.75 1.12
N ILE A 55 1.42 6.78 1.65
CA ILE A 55 0.00 6.98 2.01
C ILE A 55 -0.12 7.90 3.24
N GLU A 56 0.79 7.81 4.21
CA GLU A 56 0.80 8.71 5.38
C GLU A 56 1.23 10.15 5.02
N SER A 57 2.10 10.32 4.01
CA SER A 57 2.59 11.63 3.60
C SER A 57 1.68 12.33 2.58
N GLU A 58 0.91 11.60 1.78
CA GLU A 58 0.01 12.14 0.76
C GLU A 58 -1.41 12.24 1.30
N HIS A 59 -1.99 13.43 1.30
CA HIS A 59 -3.44 13.62 1.50
C HIS A 59 -4.21 13.31 0.19
N GLY A 60 -3.91 12.19 -0.47
CA GLY A 60 -4.37 11.87 -1.82
C GLY A 60 -4.16 10.42 -2.24
N ALA A 61 -4.55 10.09 -3.47
CA ALA A 61 -4.41 8.75 -4.02
C ALA A 61 -2.93 8.44 -4.31
N VAL A 62 -2.41 7.35 -3.75
CA VAL A 62 -1.03 6.89 -3.95
C VAL A 62 -0.94 5.88 -5.07
N SER A 63 0.03 6.07 -5.97
CA SER A 63 0.34 5.13 -7.05
C SER A 63 1.40 4.12 -6.61
N ALA A 64 1.01 2.85 -6.48
CA ALA A 64 1.93 1.78 -6.10
C ALA A 64 3.04 1.58 -7.13
N ALA A 65 2.75 1.75 -8.41
CA ALA A 65 3.75 1.64 -9.47
C ALA A 65 4.85 2.70 -9.32
N GLU A 66 4.47 3.96 -9.08
CA GLU A 66 5.43 5.06 -8.93
C GLU A 66 6.30 4.91 -7.66
N VAL A 67 5.72 4.43 -6.56
CA VAL A 67 6.45 4.23 -5.30
C VAL A 67 7.44 3.05 -5.37
N LEU A 68 7.09 2.00 -6.11
CA LEU A 68 7.88 0.76 -6.18
C LEU A 68 8.88 0.71 -7.34
N ASP A 69 8.69 1.53 -8.37
CA ASP A 69 9.66 1.68 -9.48
C ASP A 69 10.84 2.62 -9.12
N GLY A 70 10.74 3.32 -7.98
CA GLY A 70 11.74 4.26 -7.45
C GLY A 70 12.80 3.66 -6.51
#